data_AF-A0A257RDG2-F1
#
_entry.id   AF-A0A257RDG2-F1
#
_cell.length_a   1.000
_cell.length_b   1.000
_cell.length_c   1.000
_cell.angle_alpha   90.00
_cell.angle_beta   90.00
_cell.angle_gamma   90.00
#
_symmetry.space_group_name_H-M   'P 1'
#
loop_
_entity.id
_entity.type
_entity.pdbx_description
1 polymer ?
#
loop_
_entity_poly.entity_id
_entity_poly.type
_entity_poly.pdbx_seq_one_letter_code
_entity_poly.pdbx_strand_id
1 'polypeptide(L)'
;MNWRDLVLVAVSFAAGAQNALAGGGSFLTFPALLFAGLDPRAANITSTIALFPGQVTTGIAGRNLVTGAAGLGFATLFGISLV
;
A
#
# COMPACT_ATOMS: atom_id res chain seq x y z
N MET A 1 -8.41 18.69 -17.28
CA MET A 1 -7.90 18.22 -15.98
C MET A 1 -8.18 19.31 -14.97
N ASN A 2 -9.01 19.00 -13.98
CA ASN A 2 -9.34 19.92 -12.90
C ASN A 2 -8.26 19.85 -11.82
N TRP A 3 -8.17 20.86 -10.96
CA TRP A 3 -7.16 20.90 -9.87
C TRP A 3 -7.24 19.68 -8.93
N ARG A 4 -8.45 19.13 -8.75
CA ARG A 4 -8.70 17.90 -7.98
C ARG A 4 -7.98 16.70 -8.58
N ASP A 5 -7.95 16.56 -9.90
CA ASP A 5 -7.31 15.45 -10.59
C ASP A 5 -5.79 15.49 -10.40
N LEU A 6 -5.20 16.69 -10.45
CA LEU A 6 -3.76 16.90 -10.20
C LEU A 6 -3.37 16.52 -8.77
N VAL A 7 -4.20 16.88 -7.78
CA VAL A 7 -4.00 16.49 -6.38
C VAL A 7 -4.08 14.97 -6.23
N LEU A 8 -5.06 14.32 -6.86
CA LEU A 8 -5.20 12.88 -6.81
C LEU A 8 -4.01 12.14 -7.43
N VAL A 9 -3.47 12.64 -8.55
CA VAL A 9 -2.26 12.07 -9.17
C VAL A 9 -1.05 12.21 -8.24
N ALA A 10 -0.82 13.39 -7.68
CA ALA A 10 0.30 13.63 -6.77
C ALA A 10 0.22 12.76 -5.51
N VAL A 11 -0.97 12.66 -4.91
CA VAL A 11 -1.21 11.81 -3.74
C VAL A 11 -1.07 10.33 -4.09
N SER A 12 -1.52 9.89 -5.26
CA SER A 12 -1.37 8.49 -5.70
C SER A 12 0.10 8.12 -5.91
N PHE A 13 0.91 9.03 -6.45
CA PHE A 13 2.36 8.84 -6.58
C PHE A 13 3.06 8.75 -5.23
N ALA A 14 2.76 9.68 -4.31
CA ALA A 14 3.28 9.66 -2.95
C ALA A 14 2.85 8.42 -2.17
N ALA A 15 1.60 7.99 -2.34
CA ALA A 15 1.07 6.78 -1.73
C ALA A 15 1.76 5.53 -2.27
N GLY A 16 2.05 5.45 -3.57
CA GLY A 16 2.82 4.37 -4.17
C GLY A 16 4.24 4.30 -3.59
N ALA A 17 4.92 5.44 -3.47
CA ALA A 17 6.24 5.52 -2.84
C ALA A 17 6.21 5.07 -1.37
N GLN A 18 5.23 5.54 -0.59
CA GLN A 18 5.05 5.14 0.81
C GLN A 18 4.72 3.65 0.95
N ASN A 19 3.92 3.11 0.03
CA ASN A 19 3.59 1.68 0.00
C ASN A 19 4.83 0.83 -0.28
N ALA A 20 5.72 1.28 -1.16
CA ALA A 20 6.98 0.60 -1.45
C ALA A 20 7.98 0.66 -0.29
N LEU A 21 8.02 1.77 0.46
CA LEU A 21 8.96 1.97 1.56
C LEU A 21 8.54 1.31 2.87
N ALA A 22 7.25 1.40 3.23
CA ALA A 22 6.75 1.03 4.55
C ALA A 22 5.39 0.30 4.54
N GLY A 23 4.82 0.02 3.37
CA GLY A 23 3.52 -0.66 3.24
C GLY A 23 2.28 0.18 3.61
N GLY A 24 2.46 1.48 3.88
CA GLY A 24 1.42 2.38 4.39
C GLY A 24 0.65 3.19 3.34
N GLY A 25 0.64 2.80 2.07
CA GLY A 25 0.05 3.61 0.98
C GLY A 25 -1.43 3.93 1.15
N SER A 26 -2.16 3.09 1.91
CA SER A 26 -3.59 3.30 2.19
C SER A 26 -3.83 4.54 3.05
N PHE A 27 -2.88 4.93 3.91
CA PHE A 27 -2.98 6.16 4.71
C PHE A 27 -3.08 7.43 3.86
N LEU A 28 -2.55 7.40 2.63
CA LEU A 28 -2.62 8.53 1.70
C LEU A 28 -3.78 8.38 0.70
N THR A 29 -3.97 7.19 0.11
CA THR A 29 -5.02 6.97 -0.90
C THR A 29 -6.44 6.99 -0.31
N PHE A 30 -6.65 6.44 0.89
CA PHE A 30 -7.98 6.38 1.50
C PHE A 30 -8.59 7.77 1.81
N PRO A 31 -7.92 8.68 2.54
CA PRO A 31 -8.46 10.02 2.76
C PRO A 31 -8.59 10.82 1.47
N ALA A 32 -7.69 10.63 0.50
CA ALA A 32 -7.80 11.30 -0.80
C ALA A 32 -9.05 10.88 -1.59
N LEU A 33 -9.42 9.60 -1.54
CA LEU A 33 -10.66 9.09 -2.15
C LEU A 33 -11.91 9.57 -1.40
N LEU A 34 -11.87 9.67 -0.07
CA LEU A 34 -12.92 10.31 0.71
C LEU A 34 -13.11 11.78 0.32
N PHE A 35 -12.01 12.55 0.19
CA PHE A 35 -12.06 13.95 -0.30
C PHE A 35 -12.51 14.05 -1.78
N ALA A 36 -12.27 13.01 -2.58
CA ALA A 36 -12.80 12.92 -3.94
C ALA A 36 -14.33 12.73 -3.95
N GLY A 37 -14.91 12.25 -2.85
CA GLY A 37 -16.35 12.06 -2.66
C GLY A 37 -16.80 10.59 -2.69
N LEU A 38 -15.88 9.63 -2.59
CA LEU A 38 -16.24 8.22 -2.50
C LEU A 38 -16.75 7.88 -1.09
N ASP A 39 -17.75 6.99 -1.02
CA ASP A 39 -18.15 6.37 0.24
C ASP A 39 -16.98 5.62 0.90
N PRO A 40 -16.91 5.58 2.25
CA PRO A 40 -15.82 4.91 2.96
C PRO A 40 -15.58 3.47 2.53
N ARG A 41 -16.65 2.73 2.21
CA ARG A 41 -16.53 1.34 1.73
C ARG A 41 -15.90 1.27 0.34
N ALA A 42 -16.36 2.11 -0.59
CA ALA A 42 -15.83 2.17 -1.94
C ALA A 42 -14.38 2.67 -1.94
N ALA A 43 -14.09 3.72 -1.16
CA ALA A 43 -12.74 4.28 -0.99
C ALA A 43 -11.74 3.24 -0.48
N ASN A 44 -12.11 2.39 0.49
CA ASN A 44 -11.24 1.35 1.00
C ASN A 44 -10.94 0.25 -0.04
N ILE A 45 -11.98 -0.19 -0.77
CA ILE A 45 -11.83 -1.20 -1.84
C ILE A 45 -10.93 -0.63 -2.96
N THR A 46 -11.21 0.59 -3.41
CA THR A 46 -10.44 1.26 -4.47
C THR A 46 -8.99 1.50 -4.05
N SER A 47 -8.75 1.94 -2.81
CA SER A 47 -7.40 2.12 -2.25
C SER A 47 -6.62 0.80 -2.25
N THR A 48 -7.25 -0.31 -1.83
CA THR A 48 -6.62 -1.63 -1.81
C THR A 48 -6.26 -2.12 -3.21
N ILE A 49 -7.19 -2.00 -4.18
CA ILE A 49 -6.95 -2.40 -5.57
C ILE A 49 -5.86 -1.53 -6.21
N ALA A 50 -5.85 -0.22 -5.94
CA ALA A 50 -4.84 0.69 -6.47
C ALA A 50 -3.42 0.35 -5.98
N LEU A 51 -3.28 -0.12 -4.73
CA LEU A 51 -1.99 -0.42 -4.12
C LEU A 51 -1.52 -1.86 -4.36
N PHE A 52 -2.43 -2.77 -4.69
CA PHE A 52 -2.14 -4.21 -4.83
C PHE A 52 -0.99 -4.52 -5.80
N PRO A 53 -0.95 -3.98 -7.04
CA PRO A 53 0.17 -4.24 -7.95
C PRO A 53 1.51 -3.80 -7.37
N GLY A 54 1.54 -2.66 -6.66
CA GLY A 54 2.74 -2.14 -6.00
C GLY A 54 3.21 -3.03 -4.86
N GLN A 55 2.30 -3.67 -4.12
CA GLN A 55 2.68 -4.64 -3.08
C GLN A 55 3.25 -5.92 -3.69
N VAL A 56 2.65 -6.42 -4.78
CA VAL A 56 3.16 -7.60 -5.49
C VAL A 56 4.57 -7.33 -6.04
N THR A 57 4.79 -6.20 -6.70
CA THR A 57 6.12 -5.87 -7.27
C THR A 57 7.16 -5.66 -6.18
N THR A 58 6.82 -4.96 -5.10
CA THR A 58 7.73 -4.73 -3.96
C THR A 58 8.10 -6.04 -3.27
N GLY A 59 7.13 -6.94 -3.05
CA GLY A 59 7.38 -8.26 -2.49
C GLY A 59 8.29 -9.12 -3.37
N ILE A 60 8.07 -9.12 -4.69
CA ILE A 60 8.91 -9.87 -5.63
C ILE A 60 10.33 -9.29 -5.71
N ALA A 61 10.47 -7.96 -5.77
CA ALA A 61 11.77 -7.29 -5.83
C ALA A 61 12.57 -7.46 -4.52
N GLY A 62 11.86 -7.39 -3.38
CA GLY A 62 12.42 -7.51 -2.03
C GLY A 62 12.71 -8.95 -1.58
N ARG A 63 12.30 -9.98 -2.35
CA ARG A 63 12.34 -11.39 -1.90
C ARG A 63 13.72 -11.87 -1.46
N ASN A 64 14.79 -11.36 -2.08
CA ASN A 64 16.16 -11.77 -1.77
C ASN A 64 16.73 -11.03 -0.53
N LEU A 65 16.04 -10.00 -0.04
CA LEU A 65 16.40 -9.21 1.14
C LEU A 65 15.68 -9.70 2.40
N VAL A 66 14.79 -10.69 2.26
CA VAL A 66 14.01 -11.25 3.36
C VAL A 66 14.94 -12.00 4.31
N THR A 67 15.07 -11.48 5.52
CA THR A 67 15.83 -12.10 6.61
C THR A 67 14.94 -12.25 7.83
N GLY A 68 15.35 -13.08 8.78
CA GLY A 68 14.64 -13.21 10.06
C GLY A 68 14.66 -11.91 10.86
N ALA A 69 13.65 -11.69 11.70
CA ALA A 69 13.56 -10.53 12.59
C ALA A 69 13.51 -10.98 14.04
N ALA A 70 14.17 -10.24 14.95
CA ALA A 70 14.18 -10.52 16.40
C ALA A 70 14.58 -11.96 16.79
N GLY A 71 15.53 -12.56 16.05
CA GLY A 71 15.99 -13.93 16.29
C GLY A 71 15.05 -15.03 15.78
N LEU A 72 13.90 -14.66 15.20
CA LEU A 72 12.97 -15.58 14.57
C LEU A 72 13.30 -15.73 13.08
N GLY A 73 13.36 -16.98 12.61
CA GLY A 73 13.52 -17.26 11.18
C GLY A 73 12.30 -16.79 10.38
N PHE A 74 12.51 -16.47 9.10
CA PHE A 74 11.44 -16.05 8.20
C PHE A 74 10.25 -17.03 8.19
N ALA A 75 10.52 -18.34 8.21
CA ALA A 75 9.47 -19.37 8.24
C ALA A 75 8.55 -19.26 9.46
N THR A 76 9.09 -18.89 10.62
CA THR A 76 8.29 -18.71 11.85
C THR A 76 7.42 -17.46 11.74
N LEU A 77 7.99 -16.35 11.26
CA LEU A 77 7.23 -15.11 11.04
C LEU A 77 6.12 -15.29 10.00
N PHE A 78 6.40 -16.01 8.91
CA PHE A 78 5.43 -16.36 7.89
C PHE A 78 4.32 -17.27 8.44
N GLY A 79 4.68 -18.27 9.25
CA GLY A 79 3.72 -19.16 9.90
C GLY A 79 2.77 -18.42 10.84
N ILE A 80 3.27 -17.47 11.63
CA ILE A 80 2.43 -16.64 12.52
C ILE A 80 1.53 -15.70 11.70
N SER A 81 2.00 -15.19 10.56
CA SER A 81 1.19 -14.32 9.69
C SER A 81 0.00 -15.02 9.02
N LEU A 82 -0.04 -16.36 9.02
CA LEU A 82 -1.10 -17.17 8.41
C LEU A 82 -2.22 -17.55 9.40
N VAL A 83 -1.99 -17.38 10.70
CA VAL A 83 -2.95 -17.67 11.78
C VAL A 83 -3.61 -16.37 12.22
#